data_AF-A0A9W5K2N8-F1
#
_entry.id   AF-A0A9W5K2N8-F1
#
_cell.length_a   1.000
_cell.length_b   1.000
_cell.length_c   1.000
_cell.angle_alpha   90.00
_cell.angle_beta   90.00
_cell.angle_gamma   90.00
#
_symmetry.space_group_name_H-M   'P 1'
#
loop_
_entity.id
_entity.type
_entity.pdbx_description
1 polymer ?
#
loop_
_entity_poly.entity_id
_entity_poly.type
_entity_poly.pdbx_seq_one_letter_code
_entity_poly.pdbx_strand_id
1 'polypeptide(L)'
;MQGNQIRKNTARTVIHNNVNYYRYLSIPMIINEEDEKIYEVLSAGFHTNDAVAMIKTDGFATTRANTPIVTVKNTDGSIQVLRLPLELEYWVLSCMRAASTEKNPFPCKVAFGIIDTKFHVEFK
;
A
#
# COMPACT_ATOMS: atom_id res chain seq x y z
N MET A 1 8.82 -9.57 -26.57
CA MET A 1 9.32 -8.89 -25.35
C MET A 1 8.79 -7.46 -25.36
N GLN A 2 7.69 -7.18 -24.66
CA GLN A 2 7.10 -5.84 -24.60
C GLN A 2 7.80 -5.04 -23.49
N GLY A 3 8.50 -3.98 -23.87
CA GLY A 3 9.19 -3.09 -22.95
C GLY A 3 8.22 -2.37 -22.01
N ASN A 4 8.64 -2.23 -20.74
CA ASN A 4 7.98 -1.39 -19.75
C ASN A 4 7.70 0.00 -20.35
N GLN A 5 6.46 0.33 -20.63
CA GLN A 5 6.11 1.70 -20.98
C GLN A 5 6.21 2.56 -19.72
N ILE A 6 7.25 3.39 -19.68
CA ILE A 6 7.41 4.47 -18.71
C ILE A 6 6.60 5.65 -19.25
N ARG A 7 5.38 5.85 -18.74
CA ARG A 7 4.66 7.10 -19.01
C ARG A 7 5.20 8.18 -18.06
N LYS A 8 5.67 9.29 -18.64
CA LYS A 8 6.04 10.51 -17.90
C LYS A 8 4.82 11.43 -17.93
N ASN A 9 4.26 11.78 -16.79
CA ASN A 9 3.28 12.87 -16.71
C ASN A 9 4.01 14.23 -16.63
N THR A 10 3.27 15.33 -16.83
CA THR A 10 3.75 16.73 -16.87
C THR A 10 4.57 17.15 -15.64
N ALA A 11 4.53 16.38 -14.56
CA ALA A 11 5.27 16.60 -13.31
C ALA A 11 6.59 15.80 -13.17
N ARG A 12 7.12 15.20 -14.25
CA ARG A 12 8.33 14.32 -14.22
C ARG A 12 8.21 13.11 -13.28
N THR A 13 6.99 12.68 -12.91
CA THR A 13 6.81 11.45 -12.15
C THR A 13 6.89 10.26 -13.09
N VAL A 14 7.81 9.34 -12.81
CA VAL A 14 7.93 8.05 -13.51
C VAL A 14 6.77 7.17 -13.08
N ILE A 15 5.77 7.00 -13.94
CA ILE A 15 4.65 6.08 -13.67
C ILE A 15 5.12 4.68 -14.05
N HIS A 16 5.35 3.85 -13.04
CA HIS A 16 5.69 2.45 -13.22
C HIS A 16 4.39 1.66 -13.47
N ASN A 17 4.10 1.32 -14.73
CA ASN A 17 2.90 0.56 -15.13
C ASN A 17 2.87 -0.91 -14.66
N ASN A 18 3.87 -1.39 -13.92
CA ASN A 18 3.96 -2.77 -13.50
C ASN A 18 4.19 -2.85 -12.00
N VAL A 19 3.12 -3.17 -11.27
CA VAL A 19 3.11 -3.37 -9.83
C VAL A 19 4.11 -4.41 -9.34
N ASN A 20 4.56 -5.33 -10.21
CA ASN A 20 5.52 -6.37 -9.85
C ASN A 20 6.93 -5.83 -9.55
N TYR A 21 7.24 -4.58 -9.93
CA TYR A 21 8.49 -3.93 -9.50
C TYR A 21 8.50 -3.60 -8.01
N TYR A 22 7.34 -3.49 -7.38
CA TYR A 22 7.26 -3.26 -5.94
C TYR A 22 7.45 -4.57 -5.18
N ARG A 23 8.33 -4.53 -4.17
CA ARG A 23 8.58 -5.69 -3.31
C ARG A 23 7.32 -5.99 -2.49
N TYR A 24 7.02 -7.28 -2.31
CA TYR A 24 5.93 -7.69 -1.44
C TYR A 24 6.35 -7.53 0.02
N LEU A 25 5.51 -6.92 0.84
CA LEU A 25 5.74 -6.80 2.27
C LEU A 25 5.63 -8.19 2.89
N SER A 26 6.75 -8.68 3.44
CA SER A 26 6.76 -9.89 4.26
C SER A 26 6.19 -9.54 5.63
N ILE A 27 4.96 -9.95 5.91
CA ILE A 27 4.32 -9.73 7.20
C ILE A 27 4.69 -10.89 8.12
N PRO A 28 5.32 -10.64 9.28
CA PRO A 28 5.70 -11.69 10.20
C PRO A 28 4.47 -12.33 10.85
N MET A 29 4.54 -13.62 11.12
CA MET A 29 3.66 -14.26 12.09
C MET A 29 4.12 -13.83 13.48
N ILE A 30 3.26 -13.16 14.23
CA ILE A 30 3.59 -12.66 15.57
C ILE A 30 3.34 -13.81 16.55
N ILE A 31 4.42 -14.36 17.10
CA ILE A 31 4.39 -15.36 18.17
C ILE A 31 4.62 -14.66 19.52
N ASN A 32 5.48 -13.63 19.55
CA ASN A 32 5.72 -12.73 20.68
C ASN A 32 5.77 -11.26 20.19
N GLU A 33 5.45 -10.29 21.05
CA GLU A 33 5.49 -8.85 20.71
C GLU A 33 6.88 -8.36 20.25
N GLU A 34 7.95 -9.03 20.67
CA GLU A 34 9.34 -8.67 20.30
C GLU A 34 9.66 -8.87 18.81
N ASP A 35 8.87 -9.65 18.07
CA ASP A 35 9.06 -9.90 16.63
C ASP A 35 8.36 -8.84 15.76
N GLU A 36 7.72 -7.85 16.38
CA GLU A 36 6.91 -6.86 15.71
C GLU A 36 7.77 -5.83 14.97
N LYS A 37 7.74 -5.88 13.63
CA LYS A 37 8.42 -4.89 12.80
C LYS A 37 7.55 -3.65 12.60
N ILE A 38 8.01 -2.53 13.14
CA ILE A 38 7.36 -1.22 12.99
C ILE A 38 7.84 -0.52 11.70
N TYR A 39 6.89 0.02 10.94
CA TYR A 39 7.12 0.77 9.72
C TYR A 39 6.69 2.23 9.90
N GLU A 40 7.53 3.18 9.49
CA GLU A 40 7.13 4.58 9.30
C GLU A 40 6.39 4.69 7.96
N VAL A 41 5.06 4.73 8.00
CA VAL A 41 4.20 4.79 6.82
C VAL A 41 3.94 6.24 6.44
N LEU A 42 4.23 6.57 5.18
CA LEU A 42 4.04 7.90 4.61
C LEU A 42 2.73 8.02 3.81
N SER A 43 2.28 6.93 3.20
CA SER A 43 1.00 6.85 2.51
C SER A 43 0.56 5.41 2.29
N ALA A 44 -0.75 5.19 2.14
CA ALA A 44 -1.33 3.93 1.70
C ALA A 44 -2.32 4.20 0.56
N GLY A 45 -2.43 3.26 -0.38
CA GLY A 45 -3.34 3.37 -1.50
C GLY A 45 -3.39 2.12 -2.35
N PHE A 46 -3.98 2.23 -3.53
CA PHE A 46 -4.05 1.16 -4.50
C PHE A 46 -3.23 1.49 -5.74
N HIS A 47 -2.47 0.52 -6.22
CA HIS A 47 -1.94 0.55 -7.56
C HIS A 47 -3.01 0.07 -8.56
N THR A 48 -3.30 0.89 -9.56
CA THR A 48 -4.24 0.59 -10.65
C THR A 48 -3.48 0.37 -11.97
N ASN A 49 -3.74 -0.73 -12.66
CA ASN A 49 -3.28 -0.90 -14.05
C ASN A 49 -4.20 -0.04 -14.96
N ASP A 50 -3.63 1.04 -15.46
CA ASP A 50 -4.22 2.26 -16.07
C ASP A 50 -5.05 2.07 -17.37
N ALA A 51 -5.85 1.01 -17.50
CA ALA A 51 -6.74 0.79 -18.67
C ALA A 51 -8.21 0.46 -18.30
N VAL A 52 -8.47 -0.15 -17.14
CA VAL A 52 -9.84 -0.55 -16.74
C VAL A 52 -10.37 0.32 -15.58
N ALA A 53 -9.47 0.93 -14.80
CA ALA A 53 -9.83 1.72 -13.62
C ALA A 53 -10.44 3.10 -13.94
N MET A 54 -10.17 3.68 -15.12
CA MET A 54 -10.76 4.97 -15.52
C MET A 54 -12.29 4.92 -15.74
N ILE A 55 -12.88 3.72 -15.85
CA ILE A 55 -14.30 3.55 -16.24
C ILE A 55 -15.25 3.46 -15.04
N LYS A 56 -14.76 3.21 -13.82
CA LYS A 56 -15.62 3.04 -12.64
C LYS A 56 -15.42 4.15 -11.61
N THR A 57 -16.08 5.27 -11.87
CA THR A 57 -16.24 6.40 -10.92
C THR A 57 -17.31 6.12 -9.86
N ASP A 58 -17.99 4.97 -9.92
CA ASP A 58 -19.05 4.58 -9.01
C ASP A 58 -18.61 3.44 -8.08
N GLY A 59 -18.10 3.85 -6.93
CA GLY A 59 -18.11 2.99 -5.76
C GLY A 59 -16.82 2.22 -5.53
N PHE A 60 -16.52 2.13 -4.24
CA PHE A 60 -15.51 1.34 -3.58
C PHE A 60 -15.67 -0.18 -3.83
N ALA A 61 -15.91 -0.60 -5.07
CA ALA A 61 -16.02 -1.99 -5.45
C ALA A 61 -14.63 -2.63 -5.38
N THR A 62 -14.49 -3.64 -4.51
CA THR A 62 -13.34 -4.53 -4.32
C THR A 62 -13.12 -5.44 -5.54
N THR A 63 -13.06 -4.87 -6.74
CA THR A 63 -12.66 -5.61 -7.92
C THR A 63 -11.17 -5.88 -7.84
N ARG A 64 -10.78 -7.16 -7.99
CA ARG A 64 -9.43 -7.76 -8.01
C ARG A 64 -8.39 -7.10 -8.95
N ALA A 65 -8.65 -5.91 -9.47
CA ALA A 65 -7.78 -5.12 -10.34
C ALA A 65 -6.86 -4.16 -9.57
N ASN A 66 -7.12 -3.92 -8.28
CA ASN A 66 -6.38 -2.96 -7.47
C ASN A 66 -5.43 -3.69 -6.51
N THR A 67 -4.14 -3.39 -6.55
CA THR A 67 -3.17 -3.98 -5.61
C THR A 67 -2.95 -3.01 -4.46
N PRO A 68 -3.20 -3.40 -3.19
CA PRO A 68 -2.94 -2.52 -2.06
C PRO A 68 -1.43 -2.30 -1.94
N ILE A 69 -1.05 -1.05 -1.76
CA ILE A 69 0.34 -0.62 -1.64
C ILE A 69 0.51 0.34 -0.45
N VAL A 70 1.72 0.35 0.09
CA VAL A 70 2.13 1.28 1.14
C VAL A 70 3.47 1.90 0.78
N THR A 71 3.62 3.19 1.06
CA THR A 71 4.90 3.89 0.99
C THR A 71 5.46 3.98 2.39
N VAL A 72 6.64 3.39 2.60
CA VAL A 72 7.32 3.39 3.90
C VAL A 72 8.65 4.12 3.81
N LYS A 73 9.05 4.73 4.92
CA LYS A 73 10.36 5.29 5.14
C LYS A 73 11.18 4.33 5.99
N ASN A 74 12.34 3.96 5.48
CA ASN A 74 13.30 3.10 6.17
C ASN A 74 14.14 3.92 7.16
N THR A 75 14.83 3.23 8.06
CA THR A 75 15.69 3.84 9.09
C THR A 75 16.87 4.61 8.51
N ASP A 76 17.34 4.25 7.31
CA ASP A 76 18.37 4.96 6.55
C ASP A 76 17.83 6.20 5.81
N GLY A 77 16.54 6.52 5.97
CA GLY A 77 15.86 7.63 5.32
C GLY A 77 15.38 7.33 3.89
N SER A 78 15.68 6.15 3.34
CA SER A 78 15.20 5.76 2.01
C SER A 78 13.68 5.53 2.01
N ILE A 79 13.04 5.89 0.89
CA ILE A 79 11.59 5.72 0.69
C ILE A 79 11.37 4.58 -0.29
N GLN A 80 10.49 3.65 0.06
CA GLN A 80 10.14 2.52 -0.78
C GLN A 80 8.64 2.27 -0.81
N VAL A 81 8.16 1.78 -1.95
CA VAL A 81 6.78 1.34 -2.13
C VAL A 81 6.73 -0.18 -2.04
N LEU A 82 5.85 -0.69 -1.19
CA LEU A 82 5.64 -2.13 -0.96
C LEU A 82 4.23 -2.54 -1.35
N ARG A 83 4.09 -3.73 -1.92
CA ARG A 83 2.78 -4.39 -2.07
C ARG A 83 2.35 -4.98 -0.75
N LEU A 84 1.09 -4.77 -0.40
CA LEU A 84 0.45 -5.39 0.74
C LEU A 84 -0.32 -6.65 0.30
N PRO A 85 -0.57 -7.58 1.22
CA PRO A 85 -1.56 -8.63 1.03
C PRO A 85 -2.98 -8.08 0.86
N LEU A 86 -3.82 -8.82 0.13
CA LEU A 86 -5.21 -8.45 -0.13
C LEU A 86 -6.04 -8.39 1.15
N GLU A 87 -5.65 -9.13 2.17
CA GLU A 87 -6.26 -9.12 3.49
C GLU A 87 -6.17 -7.74 4.17
N LEU A 88 -5.25 -6.88 3.72
CA LEU A 88 -5.10 -5.50 4.20
C LEU A 88 -5.83 -4.46 3.32
N GLU A 89 -6.59 -4.87 2.29
CA GLU A 89 -7.34 -3.94 1.43
C GLU A 89 -8.26 -3.02 2.26
N TYR A 90 -8.96 -3.58 3.26
CA TYR A 90 -9.89 -2.79 4.07
C TYR A 90 -9.18 -1.71 4.88
N TRP A 91 -7.99 -2.00 5.41
CA TRP A 91 -7.19 -1.01 6.13
C TRP A 91 -6.77 0.14 5.20
N VAL A 92 -6.28 -0.19 3.99
CA VAL A 92 -5.95 0.82 2.97
C VAL A 92 -7.17 1.68 2.61
N LEU A 93 -8.33 1.04 2.46
CA LEU A 93 -9.60 1.73 2.18
C LEU A 93 -9.97 2.73 3.27
N SER A 94 -9.80 2.32 4.53
CA SER A 94 -10.06 3.15 5.70
C SER A 94 -9.14 4.37 5.73
N CYS A 95 -7.83 4.19 5.48
CA CYS A 95 -6.87 5.29 5.38
C CYS A 95 -7.25 6.29 4.28
N MET A 96 -7.65 5.81 3.10
CA MET A 96 -8.08 6.67 1.99
C MET A 96 -9.36 7.44 2.32
N ARG A 97 -10.35 6.79 2.95
CA ARG A 97 -11.58 7.45 3.43
C ARG A 97 -11.24 8.54 4.45
N ALA A 98 -10.40 8.26 5.43
CA ALA A 98 -9.97 9.23 6.43
C ALA A 98 -9.29 10.45 5.77
N ALA A 99 -8.38 10.23 4.82
CA ALA A 99 -7.73 11.29 4.05
C ALA A 99 -8.72 12.14 3.23
N SER A 100 -9.78 11.54 2.66
CA SER A 100 -10.83 12.28 1.94
C SER A 100 -11.66 13.20 2.84
N THR A 101 -11.66 12.96 4.15
CA THR A 101 -12.34 13.77 5.17
C THR A 101 -11.38 14.69 5.93
N GLU A 102 -10.21 14.99 5.35
CA GLU A 102 -9.12 15.81 5.95
C GLU A 102 -8.53 15.23 7.26
N LYS A 103 -8.86 13.98 7.62
CA LYS A 103 -8.33 13.25 8.78
C LYS A 103 -7.22 12.29 8.35
N ASN A 104 -6.25 12.79 7.60
CA ASN A 104 -5.18 11.96 7.05
C ASN A 104 -4.35 11.35 8.21
N PRO A 105 -4.27 10.02 8.33
CA PRO A 105 -3.53 9.37 9.42
C PRO A 105 -2.01 9.38 9.21
N PHE A 106 -1.52 9.90 8.08
CA PHE A 106 -0.09 9.85 7.73
C PHE A 106 0.65 11.18 8.00
N PRO A 107 1.94 11.13 8.36
CA PRO A 107 2.74 9.92 8.60
C PRO A 107 2.37 9.23 9.92
N CYS A 108 2.44 7.90 9.97
CA CYS A 108 2.21 7.12 11.19
C CYS A 108 3.16 5.94 11.32
N LYS A 109 3.32 5.46 12.55
CA LYS A 109 4.02 4.21 12.83
C LYS A 109 3.00 3.08 12.86
N VAL A 110 3.26 2.06 12.07
CA VAL A 110 2.36 0.92 11.91
C VAL A 110 3.15 -0.35 12.04
N ALA A 111 2.63 -1.27 12.82
CA ALA A 111 3.09 -2.64 12.82
C ALA A 111 2.10 -3.54 12.07
N PHE A 112 2.66 -4.43 11.27
CA PHE A 112 1.90 -5.44 10.53
C PHE A 112 2.23 -6.81 11.11
N GLY A 113 1.20 -7.63 11.33
CA GLY A 113 1.38 -8.96 11.89
C GLY A 113 0.33 -9.96 11.43
N ILE A 114 0.64 -11.24 11.59
CA ILE A 114 -0.35 -12.32 11.51
C ILE A 114 -0.48 -12.97 12.89
N ILE A 115 -1.68 -12.97 13.47
CA ILE A 115 -2.02 -13.63 14.75
C ILE A 115 -3.15 -14.61 14.46
N ASP A 116 -3.03 -15.86 14.89
CA ASP A 116 -4.05 -16.91 14.64
C ASP A 116 -4.54 -16.95 13.19
N THR A 117 -3.63 -16.87 12.22
CA THR A 117 -3.88 -16.84 10.77
C THR A 117 -4.60 -15.59 10.24
N LYS A 118 -4.83 -14.57 11.06
CA LYS A 118 -5.47 -13.31 10.68
C LYS A 118 -4.45 -12.19 10.57
N PHE A 119 -4.64 -11.32 9.58
CA PHE A 119 -3.81 -10.13 9.41
C PHE A 119 -4.25 -9.02 10.37
N HIS A 120 -3.27 -8.43 11.04
CA HIS A 120 -3.44 -7.36 11.99
C HIS A 120 -2.60 -6.15 11.59
N VAL A 121 -3.16 -4.98 11.90
CA VAL A 121 -2.49 -3.69 11.73
C VAL A 121 -2.67 -2.91 13.02
N GLU A 122 -1.57 -2.51 13.64
CA GLU A 122 -1.57 -1.75 14.89
C GLU A 122 -0.86 -0.40 14.68
N PHE A 123 -1.48 0.68 15.17
CA PHE A 123 -0.86 2.00 15.21
C PHE A 123 -0.02 2.14 16.49
N LYS A 124 1.21 2.63 16.37
CA LYS A 124 2.17 2.82 17.48
C LYS A 124 2.51 4.29 17.70
#